data_AF-A0A426Y3P8-F1
#
_entry.id   AF-A0A426Y3P8-F1
#
_cell.length_a   1.000
_cell.length_b   1.000
_cell.length_c   1.000
_cell.angle_alpha   90.00
_cell.angle_beta   90.00
_cell.angle_gamma   90.00
#
_symmetry.space_group_name_H-M   'P 1'
#
loop_
_entity.id
_entity.type
_entity.pdbx_description
1 polymer ?
#
loop_
_entity_poly.entity_id
_entity_poly.type
_entity_poly.pdbx_seq_one_letter_code
_entity_poly.pdbx_strand_id
1 'polypeptide(L)'
;MFFCCNTRFRKRYSFLFEVELPAEKERLQKLIRKSKDPNAVEELKSHLSWIDKQIKSGPRKSADSEILSKHIKKEREAARRGKQPYYLKKSEIRERKLIQKYNELKAAGKLDSYIEKRQKKNASKDHRYMPYRRSGNDAQE
;
A
#
# COMPACT_ATOMS: atom_id res chain seq x y z
N MET A 1 2.94 -16.47 -15.80
CA MET A 1 1.52 -16.08 -15.99
C MET A 1 1.10 -15.22 -14.80
N PHE A 2 1.17 -13.89 -14.94
CA PHE A 2 0.81 -12.95 -13.88
C PHE A 2 -0.71 -12.87 -13.79
N PHE A 3 -1.31 -13.44 -12.75
CA PHE A 3 -2.72 -13.21 -12.45
C PHE A 3 -2.92 -11.75 -12.07
N CYS A 4 -3.29 -10.96 -13.07
CA CYS A 4 -3.61 -9.55 -12.94
C CYS A 4 -4.75 -9.40 -11.92
N CYS A 5 -4.55 -8.51 -10.94
CA CYS A 5 -5.47 -8.22 -9.84
C CYS A 5 -6.76 -7.59 -10.38
N ASN A 6 -7.65 -8.44 -10.92
CA ASN A 6 -8.88 -8.02 -11.55
C ASN A 6 -9.93 -7.81 -10.45
N THR A 7 -10.20 -6.56 -10.09
CA THR A 7 -11.12 -6.19 -9.00
C THR A 7 -12.52 -6.80 -9.17
N ARG A 8 -12.94 -7.06 -10.42
CA ARG A 8 -14.21 -7.70 -10.77
C ARG A 8 -14.23 -9.21 -10.48
N PHE A 9 -13.10 -9.90 -10.60
CA PHE A 9 -12.99 -11.31 -10.24
C PHE A 9 -13.16 -11.48 -8.73
N ARG A 10 -12.42 -10.71 -7.95
CA ARG A 10 -12.46 -10.77 -6.49
C ARG A 10 -13.83 -10.45 -5.90
N LYS A 11 -14.59 -9.54 -6.52
CA LYS A 11 -15.97 -9.26 -6.11
C LYS A 11 -16.93 -10.41 -6.40
N ARG A 12 -16.78 -11.10 -7.53
CA ARG A 12 -17.64 -12.22 -7.91
C ARG A 12 -17.32 -13.49 -7.12
N TYR A 13 -16.04 -13.67 -6.81
CA TYR A 13 -15.53 -14.79 -6.03
C TYR A 13 -15.08 -14.32 -4.64
N SER A 14 -15.90 -13.49 -3.97
CA SER A 14 -15.56 -12.99 -2.63
C SER A 14 -15.50 -14.10 -1.59
N PHE A 15 -16.36 -15.12 -1.74
CA PHE A 15 -16.41 -16.30 -0.87
C PHE A 15 -15.07 -17.04 -0.78
N LEU A 16 -14.29 -17.10 -1.87
CA LEU A 16 -12.96 -17.70 -1.87
C LEU A 16 -12.05 -17.00 -0.85
N PHE A 17 -12.08 -15.67 -0.82
CA PHE A 17 -11.18 -14.88 0.04
C PHE A 17 -11.70 -14.69 1.46
N GLU A 18 -13.02 -14.70 1.66
CA GLU A 18 -13.65 -14.42 2.95
C GLU A 18 -13.93 -15.69 3.75
N VAL A 19 -14.19 -16.82 3.08
CA VAL A 19 -14.64 -18.06 3.73
C VAL A 19 -13.67 -19.21 3.48
N GLU A 20 -13.35 -19.52 2.22
CA GLU A 20 -12.62 -20.75 1.89
C GLU A 20 -11.13 -20.66 2.24
N LEU A 21 -10.41 -19.62 1.77
CA LEU A 21 -8.98 -19.47 2.03
C LEU A 21 -8.64 -19.40 3.55
N PRO A 22 -9.39 -18.67 4.39
CA PRO A 22 -9.19 -18.72 5.84
C PRO A 22 -9.45 -20.10 6.45
N ALA A 23 -10.49 -20.80 6.01
CA ALA A 23 -10.80 -22.15 6.50
C ALA A 23 -9.72 -23.17 6.10
N GLU A 24 -9.22 -23.09 4.86
CA GLU A 24 -8.09 -23.91 4.39
C GLU A 24 -6.82 -23.63 5.18
N LYS A 25 -6.53 -22.35 5.45
CA LYS A 25 -5.40 -21.94 6.29
C LYS A 25 -5.46 -22.61 7.67
N GLU A 26 -6.63 -22.59 8.33
CA GLU A 26 -6.80 -23.24 9.62
C GLU A 26 -6.63 -24.76 9.54
N ARG A 27 -7.15 -25.40 8.49
CA ARG A 27 -6.98 -26.84 8.26
C ARG A 27 -5.51 -27.20 8.09
N LEU A 28 -4.76 -26.45 7.29
CA LEU A 28 -3.33 -26.67 7.07
C LEU A 28 -2.53 -26.47 8.36
N GLN A 29 -2.85 -25.47 9.17
CA GLN A 29 -2.20 -25.28 10.47
C GLN A 29 -2.45 -26.47 11.41
N LYS A 30 -3.68 -27.01 11.41
CA LYS A 30 -4.02 -28.22 12.19
C LYS A 30 -3.24 -29.44 11.67
N LEU A 31 -3.06 -29.58 10.36
CA LEU A 31 -2.28 -30.67 9.77
C LEU A 31 -0.81 -30.57 10.13
N ILE A 32 -0.19 -29.38 10.01
CA ILE A 32 1.20 -29.13 10.39
C ILE A 32 1.47 -29.51 11.85
N ARG A 33 0.52 -29.24 12.75
CA ARG A 33 0.63 -29.59 14.17
C ARG A 33 0.53 -31.10 14.44
N LYS A 34 -0.11 -31.85 13.55
CA LYS A 34 -0.36 -33.29 13.69
C LYS A 34 0.70 -34.15 12.99
N SER A 35 1.20 -33.69 11.84
CA SER A 35 2.22 -34.38 11.05
C SER A 35 3.57 -34.36 11.75
N LYS A 36 4.25 -35.51 11.77
CA LYS A 36 5.62 -35.64 12.31
C LYS A 36 6.68 -35.74 11.21
N ASP A 37 6.28 -36.06 9.98
CA ASP A 37 7.20 -36.25 8.85
C ASP A 37 7.73 -34.89 8.34
N PRO A 38 9.06 -34.72 8.23
CA PRO A 38 9.66 -33.43 7.91
C PRO A 38 9.33 -32.94 6.50
N ASN A 39 9.34 -33.85 5.50
CA ASN A 39 9.04 -33.50 4.10
C ASN A 39 7.59 -33.04 3.94
N ALA A 40 6.63 -33.76 4.54
CA ALA A 40 5.23 -33.39 4.49
C ALA A 40 4.95 -32.05 5.20
N VAL A 41 5.65 -31.78 6.30
CA VAL A 41 5.56 -30.49 7.01
C VAL A 41 6.04 -29.33 6.13
N GLU A 42 7.10 -29.52 5.34
CA GLU A 42 7.64 -28.49 4.45
C GLU A 42 6.68 -28.16 3.29
N GLU A 43 6.06 -29.18 2.68
CA GLU A 43 5.03 -29.00 1.66
C GLU A 43 3.82 -28.23 2.20
N LEU A 44 3.34 -28.60 3.40
CA LEU A 44 2.22 -27.92 4.05
C LEU A 44 2.55 -26.45 4.39
N LYS A 45 3.79 -26.16 4.83
CA LYS A 45 4.26 -24.79 5.06
C LYS A 45 4.35 -23.99 3.76
N SER A 46 4.81 -24.62 2.68
CA SER A 46 4.87 -23.99 1.36
C SER A 46 3.48 -23.60 0.88
N HIS A 47 2.50 -24.50 1.03
CA HIS A 47 1.10 -24.24 0.69
C HIS A 47 0.48 -23.13 1.56
N LEU A 48 0.76 -23.14 2.88
CA LEU A 48 0.35 -22.07 3.78
C LEU A 48 0.89 -20.70 3.34
N SER A 49 2.17 -20.65 2.96
CA SER A 49 2.80 -19.41 2.47
C SER A 49 2.17 -18.91 1.17
N TRP A 50 1.71 -19.82 0.31
CA TRP A 50 1.01 -19.48 -0.93
C TRP A 50 -0.37 -18.88 -0.63
N ILE A 51 -1.14 -19.48 0.28
CA ILE A 51 -2.43 -18.93 0.73
C ILE A 51 -2.23 -17.53 1.34
N ASP A 52 -1.23 -17.36 2.21
CA ASP A 52 -0.93 -16.05 2.81
C ASP A 52 -0.56 -15.00 1.74
N LYS A 53 0.16 -15.40 0.69
CA LYS A 53 0.44 -14.52 -0.47
C LYS A 53 -0.85 -14.16 -1.21
N GLN A 54 -1.78 -15.10 -1.43
CA GLN A 54 -3.06 -14.85 -2.10
C GLN A 54 -3.98 -13.92 -1.29
N ILE A 55 -4.00 -14.06 0.03
CA ILE A 55 -4.76 -13.16 0.90
C ILE A 55 -4.14 -11.75 0.84
N LYS A 56 -2.81 -11.65 0.96
CA LYS A 56 -2.06 -10.38 0.99
C LYS A 56 -2.00 -9.66 -0.36
N SER A 57 -2.07 -10.38 -1.48
CA SER A 57 -2.06 -9.83 -2.85
C SER A 57 -3.35 -9.09 -3.21
N GLY A 58 -4.34 -9.09 -2.32
CA GLY A 58 -5.58 -8.40 -2.55
C GLY A 58 -5.46 -6.90 -2.81
N PRO A 59 -6.53 -6.30 -3.38
CA PRO A 59 -6.57 -4.87 -3.62
C PRO A 59 -6.48 -4.18 -2.26
N ARG A 60 -5.30 -3.63 -1.96
CA ARG A 60 -5.15 -2.70 -0.86
C ARG A 60 -6.02 -1.50 -1.20
N LYS A 61 -7.05 -1.25 -0.39
CA LYS A 61 -7.76 0.03 -0.47
C LYS A 61 -6.70 1.10 -0.31
N SER A 62 -6.49 1.89 -1.35
CA SER A 62 -5.55 2.99 -1.25
C SER A 62 -6.13 4.02 -0.29
N ALA A 63 -5.30 4.69 0.49
CA ALA A 63 -5.73 5.81 1.33
C ALA A 63 -6.57 6.82 0.51
N ASP A 64 -6.23 7.00 -0.77
CA ASP A 64 -6.95 7.84 -1.72
C ASP A 64 -8.41 7.36 -1.93
N SER A 65 -8.64 6.06 -2.11
CA SER A 65 -9.99 5.50 -2.23
C SER A 65 -10.83 5.70 -0.96
N GLU A 66 -10.20 5.64 0.20
CA GLU A 66 -10.87 5.86 1.48
C GLU A 66 -11.24 7.33 1.66
N ILE A 67 -10.32 8.25 1.37
CA ILE A 67 -10.54 9.70 1.38
C ILE A 67 -11.69 10.06 0.44
N LEU A 68 -11.68 9.52 -0.79
CA LEU A 68 -12.75 9.72 -1.77
C LEU A 68 -14.09 9.19 -1.28
N SER A 69 -14.14 7.95 -0.80
CA SER A 69 -15.40 7.35 -0.32
C SER A 69 -15.99 8.10 0.87
N LYS A 70 -15.15 8.55 1.81
CA LYS A 70 -15.57 9.38 2.95
C LYS A 70 -16.12 10.73 2.47
N HIS A 71 -15.46 11.35 1.49
CA HIS A 71 -15.90 12.62 0.90
C HIS A 71 -17.25 12.47 0.19
N ILE A 72 -17.37 11.49 -0.71
CA ILE A 72 -18.61 11.21 -1.45
C ILE A 72 -19.78 10.96 -0.49
N LYS A 73 -19.57 10.25 0.62
CA LYS A 73 -20.61 10.02 1.63
C LYS A 73 -21.09 11.34 2.26
N LYS A 74 -20.18 12.22 2.67
CA LYS A 74 -20.50 13.54 3.24
C LYS A 74 -21.26 14.41 2.25
N GLU A 75 -20.80 14.44 1.01
CA GLU A 75 -21.43 15.23 -0.05
C GLU A 75 -22.81 14.68 -0.41
N ARG A 76 -22.99 13.35 -0.38
CA ARG A 76 -24.30 12.73 -0.57
C ARG A 76 -25.29 13.16 0.52
N GLU A 77 -24.84 13.27 1.77
CA GLU A 77 -25.65 13.77 2.87
C GLU A 77 -25.97 15.27 2.75
N ALA A 78 -24.99 16.08 2.32
CA ALA A 78 -25.20 17.50 2.04
C ALA A 78 -26.16 17.73 0.87
N ALA A 79 -26.05 16.91 -0.18
CA ALA A 79 -26.93 16.93 -1.33
C ALA A 79 -28.38 16.56 -0.97
N ARG A 80 -28.56 15.57 -0.08
CA ARG A 80 -29.88 15.24 0.47
C ARG A 80 -30.52 16.43 1.21
N ARG A 81 -29.71 17.34 1.77
CA ARG A 81 -30.17 18.58 2.42
C ARG A 81 -30.34 19.74 1.43
N GLY A 82 -30.22 19.50 0.13
CA GLY A 82 -30.41 20.51 -0.92
C GLY A 82 -29.17 21.34 -1.25
N LYS A 83 -28.00 21.05 -0.67
CA LYS A 83 -26.74 21.73 -1.05
C LYS A 83 -26.19 21.15 -2.35
N GLN A 84 -25.49 21.96 -3.14
CA GLN A 84 -24.85 21.49 -4.35
C GLN A 84 -23.70 20.50 -3.99
N PRO A 85 -23.68 19.29 -4.57
CA PRO A 85 -22.60 18.33 -4.33
C PRO A 85 -21.24 18.85 -4.84
N TYR A 86 -20.19 18.72 -4.03
CA TYR A 86 -18.83 19.14 -4.40
C TYR A 86 -17.87 17.95 -4.54
N TYR A 87 -17.11 17.89 -5.64
CA TYR A 87 -16.09 16.86 -5.84
C TYR A 87 -14.70 17.37 -5.46
N LEU A 88 -13.97 16.57 -4.67
CA LEU A 88 -12.64 16.94 -4.21
C LEU A 88 -11.64 17.04 -5.36
N LYS A 89 -10.87 18.13 -5.38
CA LYS A 89 -9.78 18.30 -6.36
C LYS A 89 -8.66 17.29 -6.11
N LYS A 90 -7.91 16.95 -7.17
CA LYS A 90 -6.77 16.03 -7.08
C LYS A 90 -5.67 16.54 -6.12
N SER A 91 -5.47 17.85 -6.00
CA SER A 91 -4.51 18.47 -5.08
C SER A 91 -4.90 18.20 -3.62
N GLU A 92 -6.14 18.45 -3.27
CA GLU A 92 -6.69 18.25 -1.92
C GLU A 92 -6.63 16.78 -1.47
N ILE A 93 -6.83 15.83 -2.39
CA ILE A 93 -6.64 14.39 -2.10
C ILE A 93 -5.19 14.13 -1.68
N ARG A 94 -4.21 14.70 -2.40
CA ARG A 94 -2.78 14.52 -2.08
C ARG A 94 -2.43 15.13 -0.74
N GLU A 95 -2.94 16.32 -0.43
CA GLU A 95 -2.72 16.98 0.85
C GLU A 95 -3.28 16.14 2.01
N ARG A 96 -4.53 15.70 1.91
CA ARG A 96 -5.15 14.82 2.92
C ARG A 96 -4.35 13.55 3.14
N LYS A 97 -3.85 12.94 2.05
CA LYS A 97 -2.98 11.76 2.13
C LYS A 97 -1.65 12.06 2.83
N LEU A 98 -1.03 13.21 2.55
CA LEU A 98 0.21 13.63 3.20
C LEU A 98 0.01 13.86 4.70
N ILE A 99 -1.09 14.52 5.09
CA ILE A 99 -1.45 14.75 6.49
C ILE A 99 -1.69 13.42 7.22
N GLN A 100 -2.45 12.50 6.62
CA GLN A 100 -2.68 11.18 7.21
C GLN A 100 -1.36 10.43 7.42
N LYS A 101 -0.49 10.40 6.41
CA LYS A 101 0.83 9.74 6.50
C LYS A 101 1.71 10.39 7.56
N TYR A 102 1.67 11.71 7.69
CA TYR A 102 2.40 12.44 8.73
C TYR A 102 1.93 12.03 10.13
N ASN A 103 0.62 11.99 10.36
CA ASN A 103 0.04 11.59 11.64
C ASN A 103 0.39 10.14 12.00
N GLU A 104 0.33 9.23 11.04
CA GLU A 104 0.74 7.82 11.21
C GLU A 104 2.22 7.72 11.62
N LEU A 105 3.12 8.46 10.95
CA LEU A 105 4.56 8.46 11.27
C LEU A 105 4.88 9.13 12.59
N LYS A 106 4.14 10.19 12.95
CA LYS A 106 4.26 10.87 14.24
C LYS A 106 3.84 9.94 15.37
N ALA A 107 2.71 9.25 15.23
CA ALA A 107 2.25 8.25 16.20
C ALA A 107 3.23 7.07 16.33
N ALA A 108 3.88 6.68 15.23
CA ALA A 108 4.89 5.62 15.24
C ALA A 108 6.28 6.06 15.75
N GLY A 109 6.51 7.35 16.03
CA GLY A 109 7.80 7.90 16.44
C GLY A 109 8.89 7.84 15.36
N LYS A 110 8.52 7.66 14.08
CA LYS A 110 9.46 7.48 12.95
C LYS A 110 9.54 8.71 12.04
N LEU A 111 9.07 9.84 12.53
CA LEU A 111 8.92 11.06 11.73
C LEU A 111 10.27 11.64 11.31
N ASP A 112 11.22 11.76 12.24
CA ASP A 112 12.52 12.40 11.98
C ASP A 112 13.33 11.61 10.95
N SER A 113 13.45 10.28 11.14
CA SER A 113 14.09 9.40 10.16
C SER A 113 13.44 9.47 8.78
N TYR A 114 12.12 9.69 8.70
CA TYR A 114 11.44 9.86 7.42
C TYR A 114 11.80 11.20 6.75
N ILE A 115 11.88 12.28 7.53
CA ILE A 115 12.27 13.61 7.05
C ILE A 115 13.71 13.59 6.55
N GLU A 116 14.65 13.05 7.33
CA GLU A 116 16.05 12.91 6.96
C GLU A 116 16.23 12.13 5.64
N LYS A 117 15.53 10.99 5.51
CA LYS A 117 15.54 10.20 4.26
C LYS A 117 15.00 11.00 3.09
N ARG A 118 13.97 11.83 3.31
CA ARG A 118 13.39 12.68 2.25
C ARG A 118 14.34 13.81 1.88
N GLN A 119 14.99 14.44 2.85
CA GLN A 119 16.01 15.46 2.64
C GLN A 119 17.21 14.91 1.87
N LYS A 120 17.76 13.74 2.26
CA LYS A 120 18.86 13.10 1.55
C LYS A 120 18.53 12.78 0.09
N LYS A 121 17.31 12.30 -0.17
CA LYS A 121 16.83 12.04 -1.54
C LYS A 121 16.68 13.34 -2.35
N ASN A 122 16.20 14.41 -1.73
CA ASN A 122 16.08 15.71 -2.37
C ASN A 122 17.46 16.28 -2.70
N ALA A 123 18.38 16.30 -1.73
CA ALA A 123 19.76 16.76 -1.95
C ALA A 123 20.47 15.98 -3.06
N SER A 124 20.29 14.66 -3.12
CA SER A 124 20.84 13.83 -4.20
C SER A 124 20.22 14.14 -5.57
N LYS A 125 18.92 14.47 -5.63
CA LYS A 125 18.28 14.92 -6.87
C LYS A 125 18.81 16.30 -7.27
N ASP A 126 18.90 17.22 -6.33
CA ASP A 126 19.39 18.57 -6.59
C ASP A 126 20.83 18.49 -7.12
N HIS A 127 21.71 17.71 -6.48
CA HIS A 127 23.07 17.46 -6.97
C HIS A 127 23.10 16.90 -8.41
N ARG A 128 22.15 16.05 -8.80
CA ARG A 128 22.06 15.52 -10.18
C ARG A 128 21.78 16.61 -11.22
N TYR A 129 20.99 17.62 -10.85
CA TYR A 129 20.63 18.73 -11.73
C TYR A 129 21.54 19.96 -11.54
N MET A 130 22.48 19.91 -10.60
CA MET A 130 23.51 20.94 -10.49
C MET A 130 24.51 20.78 -11.65
N PRO A 131 24.75 21.84 -12.43
CA PRO A 131 25.81 21.84 -13.42
C PRO A 131 27.13 21.50 -12.74
N TYR A 132 27.86 20.51 -13.25
CA TYR A 132 29.20 20.23 -12.76
C TYR A 132 30.08 21.44 -13.08
N ARG A 133 30.84 21.92 -12.09
CA ARG A 133 31.87 22.94 -12.34
C ARG A 133 32.84 22.32 -13.35
N ARG A 134 32.96 22.88 -14.56
CA ARG A 134 34.03 22.52 -15.50
C ARG A 134 35.34 22.64 -14.73
N SER A 135 36.15 21.58 -14.65
CA SER A 135 37.50 21.70 -14.08
C SER A 135 38.27 22.65 -14.98
N GLY A 136 38.51 23.88 -14.53
CA GLY A 136 39.36 24.82 -15.23
C GLY A 136 40.80 24.32 -15.15
N ASN A 137 41.23 23.59 -16.17
CA ASN A 137 42.65 23.41 -16.51
C ASN A 137 43.05 24.46 -17.58
N ASP A 138 42.52 25.69 -17.50
CA ASP A 138 42.78 26.77 -18.46
C ASP A 138 43.47 27.97 -17.79
N ALA A 139 44.45 27.71 -16.90
CA ALA A 139 45.24 28.76 -16.28
C ALA A 139 46.69 28.31 -16.03
N GLN A 140 47.41 27.93 -17.10
CA GLN A 140 48.88 27.92 -17.19
C GLN A 140 49.30 27.54 -18.62
N GLU A 141 49.40 28.53 -19.52
CA GLU A 141 50.55 28.77 -20.43
C GLU A 141 50.41 30.16 -21.08
#